data_AF-A0A951RM55-F1
#
_entry.id   AF-A0A951RM55-F1
#
_cell.length_a   1.000
_cell.length_b   1.000
_cell.length_c   1.000
_cell.angle_alpha   90.00
_cell.angle_beta   90.00
_cell.angle_gamma   90.00
#
_symmetry.space_group_name_H-M   'P 1'
#
loop_
_entity.id
_entity.type
_entity.pdbx_description
1 polymer ?
#
loop_
_entity_poly.entity_id
_entity_poly.type
_entity_poly.pdbx_seq_one_letter_code
_entity_poly.pdbx_strand_id
1 'polypeptide(L)'
;MKDKCLGFGEFRAISWLLPAILPGLFLLLLFPVNVNSQTAFRLKYWQNMLHEVADFSFLPPGLTPEMLASVPYDDRNANNPVTILPFDGTFFAFRDCFFDVNVWKDTAWVNLYPRKLYGYNCSSKQFVINGKIYSMGRYGFYKMHSELIQWSPRDNRWNIVPVINLPDHYSSALLAQKGDTIISLFGTYLNESHSLLREEPNGFMLDLKKREWVSLSVKSKHLGEGPGQTNEAFDLDDFLVFKHIKEAVSGFFMLDKKSLNLYFWNKPNTLGQSPFFFNSGNLLIYQEIKSEIVQVNFDQGREEFEAVGQVLLAGKRKKMLFAGLGVLVAFLLAAIIYIYRKKVSHKYLNGQNGLDPDAIDRLIARFETRSGTILQVDELDIILDISHLPNPDYKRVRRSKLINDINSRFKALHGQELIGRQRSESDKRLMEYLIF
;
A
#
# COMPACT_ATOMS: atom_id res chain seq x y z
N MET A 1 -47.27 8.25 -71.81
CA MET A 1 -46.74 8.19 -73.19
C MET A 1 -46.05 6.83 -73.34
N LYS A 2 -46.72 5.89 -74.04
CA LYS A 2 -46.31 4.52 -74.46
C LYS A 2 -46.02 3.51 -73.32
N ASP A 3 -46.92 2.59 -72.95
CA ASP A 3 -47.47 1.40 -73.62
C ASP A 3 -46.46 0.38 -74.16
N LYS A 4 -46.48 -0.84 -73.58
CA LYS A 4 -46.64 -2.19 -74.20
C LYS A 4 -46.26 -3.30 -73.17
N CYS A 5 -47.21 -4.11 -72.69
CA CYS A 5 -47.69 -5.41 -73.23
C CYS A 5 -46.57 -6.49 -73.26
N LEU A 6 -46.58 -7.45 -72.32
CA LEU A 6 -47.28 -8.76 -72.29
C LEU A 6 -46.44 -9.91 -72.88
N GLY A 7 -46.30 -10.99 -72.11
CA GLY A 7 -45.71 -12.26 -72.56
C GLY A 7 -45.79 -13.33 -71.46
N PHE A 8 -46.86 -14.11 -71.49
CA PHE A 8 -47.13 -15.29 -70.66
C PHE A 8 -46.31 -16.51 -71.13
N GLY A 9 -45.90 -17.37 -70.21
CA GLY A 9 -45.35 -18.69 -70.50
C GLY A 9 -45.39 -19.59 -69.27
N GLU A 10 -46.41 -20.45 -69.20
CA GLU A 10 -46.54 -21.53 -68.21
C GLU A 10 -45.60 -22.70 -68.53
N PHE A 11 -45.00 -23.34 -67.51
CA PHE A 11 -44.65 -24.77 -67.56
C PHE A 11 -44.72 -25.43 -66.16
N ARG A 12 -45.72 -26.29 -66.04
CA ARG A 12 -45.93 -27.51 -65.22
C ARG A 12 -44.96 -27.90 -64.08
N ALA A 13 -45.54 -27.92 -62.88
CA ALA A 13 -45.76 -29.07 -61.98
C ALA A 13 -44.66 -30.13 -61.72
N ILE A 14 -44.25 -30.24 -60.45
CA ILE A 14 -44.02 -31.53 -59.75
C ILE A 14 -44.62 -31.41 -58.33
N SER A 15 -45.56 -32.31 -58.01
CA SER A 15 -46.16 -32.52 -56.68
C SER A 15 -45.60 -33.81 -56.05
N TRP A 16 -46.03 -34.09 -54.81
CA TRP A 16 -45.79 -35.26 -53.93
C TRP A 16 -44.52 -35.08 -53.05
N LEU A 17 -44.55 -34.94 -51.72
CA LEU A 17 -45.38 -35.55 -50.67
C LEU A 17 -45.53 -34.63 -49.42
N LEU A 18 -46.74 -34.57 -48.86
CA LEU A 18 -47.09 -34.32 -47.43
C LEU A 18 -47.17 -35.69 -46.70
N PRO A 19 -47.27 -35.85 -45.35
CA PRO A 19 -47.80 -34.90 -44.35
C PRO A 19 -47.16 -34.87 -42.92
N ALA A 20 -47.57 -33.86 -42.15
CA ALA A 20 -47.89 -33.86 -40.70
C ALA A 20 -46.83 -34.23 -39.62
N ILE A 21 -46.36 -33.22 -38.86
CA ILE A 21 -46.04 -33.37 -37.41
C ILE A 21 -46.53 -32.12 -36.65
N LEU A 22 -47.18 -32.37 -35.51
CA LEU A 22 -47.85 -31.47 -34.55
C LEU A 22 -47.03 -30.27 -34.03
N PRO A 23 -47.70 -29.22 -33.50
CA PRO A 23 -47.05 -28.20 -32.69
C PRO A 23 -46.66 -28.79 -31.32
N GLY A 24 -45.38 -29.11 -31.17
CA GLY A 24 -44.79 -29.54 -29.91
C GLY A 24 -44.78 -28.40 -28.89
N LEU A 25 -45.71 -28.49 -27.95
CA LEU A 25 -45.75 -27.82 -26.67
C LEU A 25 -44.38 -27.99 -25.98
N PHE A 26 -43.50 -26.99 -26.04
CA PHE A 26 -42.27 -26.96 -25.25
C PHE A 26 -42.66 -26.66 -23.80
N LEU A 27 -43.10 -27.71 -23.10
CA LEU A 27 -43.20 -27.72 -21.65
C LEU A 27 -41.76 -27.70 -21.13
N LEU A 28 -41.22 -26.50 -20.95
CA LEU A 28 -40.06 -26.26 -20.10
C LEU A 28 -40.47 -26.73 -18.70
N LEU A 29 -40.15 -27.99 -18.40
CA LEU A 29 -40.04 -28.50 -17.05
C LEU A 29 -38.97 -27.64 -16.36
N LEU A 30 -39.41 -26.53 -15.78
CA LEU A 30 -38.72 -25.82 -14.73
C LEU A 30 -38.64 -26.82 -13.58
N PHE A 31 -37.59 -27.67 -13.60
CA PHE A 31 -37.13 -28.27 -12.37
C PHE A 31 -36.93 -27.11 -11.39
N PRO A 32 -37.49 -27.17 -10.17
CA PRO A 32 -37.05 -26.25 -9.15
C PRO A 32 -35.55 -26.49 -9.01
N VAL A 33 -34.74 -25.55 -9.48
CA VAL A 33 -33.39 -25.40 -8.97
C VAL A 33 -33.64 -25.12 -7.51
N ASN A 34 -33.56 -26.17 -6.68
CA ASN A 34 -33.36 -26.03 -5.26
C ASN A 34 -32.01 -25.34 -5.12
N VAL A 35 -32.02 -24.01 -5.28
CA VAL A 35 -31.02 -23.15 -4.66
C VAL A 35 -31.28 -23.35 -3.18
N ASN A 36 -30.73 -24.44 -2.66
CA ASN A 36 -30.66 -24.70 -1.25
C ASN A 36 -29.69 -23.65 -0.72
N SER A 37 -30.19 -22.43 -0.57
CA SER A 37 -29.49 -21.33 0.08
C SER A 37 -29.40 -21.73 1.54
N GLN A 38 -28.46 -22.61 1.86
CA GLN A 38 -28.07 -22.85 3.23
C GLN A 38 -27.74 -21.49 3.82
N THR A 39 -28.52 -21.09 4.83
CA THR A 39 -28.31 -19.85 5.55
C THR A 39 -26.86 -19.78 6.00
N ALA A 40 -26.17 -18.68 5.70
CA ALA A 40 -24.79 -18.51 6.14
C ALA A 40 -24.74 -18.57 7.68
N PHE A 41 -23.84 -19.39 8.21
CA PHE A 41 -23.57 -19.48 9.64
C PHE A 41 -22.11 -19.83 9.89
N ARG A 42 -21.70 -19.66 11.14
CA ARG A 42 -20.45 -20.20 11.67
C ARG A 42 -20.75 -20.85 13.01
N LEU A 43 -20.33 -22.10 13.16
CA LEU A 43 -20.30 -22.78 14.44
C LEU A 43 -18.85 -23.00 14.83
N LYS A 44 -18.47 -22.53 16.01
CA LYS A 44 -17.19 -22.79 16.64
C LYS A 44 -17.45 -23.61 17.89
N TYR A 45 -16.82 -24.77 18.06
CA TYR A 45 -17.05 -25.61 19.24
C TYR A 45 -15.77 -26.34 19.66
N TRP A 46 -15.72 -26.79 20.90
CA TRP A 46 -14.60 -27.56 21.44
C TRP A 46 -15.01 -29.02 21.56
N GLN A 47 -14.32 -29.90 20.82
CA GLN A 47 -14.68 -31.33 20.77
C GLN A 47 -14.64 -31.99 22.16
N ASN A 48 -13.65 -31.64 22.99
CA ASN A 48 -13.53 -32.15 24.35
C ASN A 48 -14.65 -31.68 25.29
N MET A 49 -15.36 -30.59 24.95
CA MET A 49 -16.48 -30.04 25.72
C MET A 49 -17.85 -30.36 25.11
N LEU A 50 -17.93 -31.17 24.04
CA LEU A 50 -19.20 -31.44 23.36
C LEU A 50 -20.22 -32.13 24.28
N HIS A 51 -19.74 -32.91 25.25
CA HIS A 51 -20.56 -33.55 26.29
C HIS A 51 -21.16 -32.58 27.30
N GLU A 52 -20.71 -31.32 27.33
CA GLU A 52 -21.25 -30.26 28.20
C GLU A 52 -22.38 -29.46 27.53
N VAL A 53 -22.64 -29.67 26.24
CA VAL A 53 -23.72 -29.00 25.52
C VAL A 53 -25.07 -29.51 26.01
N ALA A 54 -25.91 -28.62 26.52
CA ALA A 54 -27.19 -28.96 27.16
C ALA A 54 -28.19 -29.55 26.15
N ASP A 55 -28.30 -28.93 24.97
CA ASP A 55 -29.09 -29.42 23.85
C ASP A 55 -28.56 -28.86 22.52
N PHE A 56 -28.94 -29.50 21.42
CA PHE A 56 -28.47 -29.16 20.07
C PHE A 56 -29.57 -28.52 19.19
N SER A 57 -30.63 -27.97 19.80
CA SER A 57 -31.75 -27.38 19.06
C SER A 57 -31.38 -26.15 18.22
N PHE A 58 -30.24 -25.52 18.53
CA PHE A 58 -29.69 -24.38 17.79
C PHE A 58 -29.05 -24.78 16.45
N LEU A 59 -28.82 -26.08 16.20
CA LEU A 59 -28.18 -26.50 14.96
C LEU A 59 -29.09 -26.23 13.74
N PRO A 60 -28.51 -25.72 12.64
CA PRO A 60 -29.26 -25.50 11.42
C PRO A 60 -29.69 -26.83 10.79
N PRO A 61 -30.76 -26.84 9.97
CA PRO A 61 -31.21 -28.04 9.29
C PRO A 61 -30.09 -28.76 8.54
N GLY A 62 -29.99 -30.07 8.75
CA GLY A 62 -29.00 -30.94 8.11
C GLY A 62 -27.67 -31.09 8.87
N LEU A 63 -27.37 -30.24 9.86
CA LEU A 63 -26.21 -30.42 10.75
C LEU A 63 -26.67 -31.16 12.01
N THR A 64 -26.03 -32.29 12.35
CA THR A 64 -26.43 -33.11 13.50
C THR A 64 -25.34 -33.18 14.58
N PRO A 65 -25.69 -33.55 15.83
CA PRO A 65 -24.70 -33.75 16.89
C PRO A 65 -23.66 -34.83 16.54
N GLU A 66 -24.06 -35.89 15.83
CA GLU A 66 -23.16 -36.96 15.38
C GLU A 66 -22.13 -36.44 14.38
N MET A 67 -22.51 -35.48 13.52
CA MET A 67 -21.56 -34.80 12.65
C MET A 67 -20.51 -34.05 13.46
N LEU A 68 -20.89 -33.35 14.53
CA LEU A 68 -19.94 -32.63 15.39
C LEU A 68 -19.01 -33.60 16.14
N ALA A 69 -19.54 -34.71 16.64
CA ALA A 69 -18.80 -35.73 17.38
C ALA A 69 -17.83 -36.54 16.50
N SER A 70 -18.11 -36.64 15.20
CA SER A 70 -17.32 -37.45 14.26
C SER A 70 -16.24 -36.68 13.49
N VAL A 71 -16.09 -35.37 13.72
CA VAL A 71 -14.96 -34.61 13.14
C VAL A 71 -13.66 -35.25 13.63
N PRO A 72 -12.68 -35.53 12.73
CA PRO A 72 -11.45 -36.20 13.13
C PRO A 72 -10.75 -35.52 14.32
N TYR A 73 -10.41 -36.30 15.34
CA TYR A 73 -9.75 -35.81 16.55
C TYR A 73 -8.22 -35.98 16.46
N ASP A 74 -7.47 -35.10 17.13
CA ASP A 74 -6.01 -35.17 17.29
C ASP A 74 -5.65 -34.52 18.63
N ASP A 75 -4.89 -35.20 19.48
CA ASP A 75 -4.58 -34.74 20.84
C ASP A 75 -3.85 -33.39 20.88
N ARG A 76 -3.10 -33.06 19.83
CA ARG A 76 -2.46 -31.74 19.71
C ARG A 76 -3.48 -30.60 19.62
N ASN A 77 -4.71 -30.93 19.23
CA ASN A 77 -5.83 -30.00 19.11
C ASN A 77 -6.85 -30.09 20.25
N ALA A 78 -6.58 -30.83 21.32
CA ALA A 78 -7.60 -31.15 22.33
C ALA A 78 -8.30 -29.91 22.91
N ASN A 79 -7.57 -28.81 23.09
CA ASN A 79 -8.07 -27.56 23.67
C ASN A 79 -8.43 -26.49 22.62
N ASN A 80 -8.37 -26.86 21.35
CA ASN A 80 -8.56 -25.96 20.25
C ASN A 80 -9.92 -26.20 19.58
N PRO A 81 -10.56 -25.13 19.09
CA PRO A 81 -11.89 -25.22 18.52
C PRO A 81 -11.86 -25.88 17.13
N VAL A 82 -13.00 -26.46 16.77
CA VAL A 82 -13.37 -26.76 15.39
C VAL A 82 -14.32 -25.67 14.91
N THR A 83 -14.14 -25.25 13.66
CA THR A 83 -15.08 -24.36 12.97
C THR A 83 -15.85 -25.13 11.90
N ILE A 84 -17.18 -25.07 11.93
CA ILE A 84 -18.07 -25.55 10.87
C ILE A 84 -18.61 -24.37 10.06
N LEU A 85 -18.58 -24.50 8.73
CA LEU A 85 -19.14 -23.54 7.78
C LEU A 85 -19.97 -24.27 6.72
N PRO A 86 -21.12 -23.73 6.29
CA PRO A 86 -21.81 -24.19 5.09
C PRO A 86 -21.07 -23.68 3.84
N PHE A 87 -20.90 -24.56 2.84
CA PHE A 87 -20.33 -24.20 1.55
C PHE A 87 -20.75 -25.21 0.48
N ASP A 88 -21.16 -24.72 -0.69
CA ASP A 88 -21.52 -25.55 -1.85
C ASP A 88 -22.58 -26.62 -1.53
N GLY A 89 -23.59 -26.26 -0.73
CA GLY A 89 -24.69 -27.14 -0.34
C GLY A 89 -24.34 -28.23 0.68
N THR A 90 -23.13 -28.23 1.23
CA THR A 90 -22.68 -29.16 2.28
C THR A 90 -21.96 -28.42 3.40
N PHE A 91 -21.50 -29.16 4.42
CA PHE A 91 -20.77 -28.62 5.55
C PHE A 91 -19.28 -28.91 5.44
N PHE A 92 -18.48 -27.94 5.89
CA PHE A 92 -17.03 -28.02 5.98
C PHE A 92 -16.59 -27.83 7.42
N ALA A 93 -15.67 -28.68 7.89
CA ALA A 93 -15.07 -28.62 9.22
C ALA A 93 -13.57 -28.32 9.14
N PHE A 94 -13.15 -27.31 9.88
CA PHE A 94 -11.77 -26.86 9.98
C PHE A 94 -11.30 -26.99 11.43
N ARG A 95 -10.28 -27.79 11.64
CA ARG A 95 -9.64 -27.93 12.95
C ARG A 95 -8.60 -26.83 13.09
N ASP A 96 -8.62 -26.09 14.19
CA ASP A 96 -7.64 -25.03 14.38
C ASP A 96 -6.20 -25.55 14.32
N CYS A 97 -5.23 -24.72 13.93
CA CYS A 97 -3.83 -25.09 13.67
C CYS A 97 -3.57 -26.12 12.55
N PHE A 98 -4.56 -26.84 12.03
CA PHE A 98 -4.43 -27.78 10.93
C PHE A 98 -4.78 -27.16 9.57
N PHE A 99 -4.31 -27.80 8.51
CA PHE A 99 -4.64 -27.44 7.12
C PHE A 99 -5.83 -28.20 6.55
N ASP A 100 -6.49 -28.97 7.39
CA ASP A 100 -7.54 -29.88 6.96
C ASP A 100 -8.72 -29.12 6.36
N VAL A 101 -9.29 -29.71 5.32
CA VAL A 101 -10.51 -29.26 4.67
C VAL A 101 -11.46 -30.45 4.68
N ASN A 102 -12.07 -30.69 5.84
CA ASN A 102 -12.99 -31.81 5.99
C ASN A 102 -14.34 -31.41 5.40
N VAL A 103 -14.82 -32.16 4.43
CA VAL A 103 -16.16 -31.98 3.85
C VAL A 103 -17.04 -33.15 4.30
N TRP A 104 -18.29 -32.87 4.64
CA TRP A 104 -19.25 -33.93 4.91
C TRP A 104 -19.69 -34.58 3.61
N LYS A 105 -19.50 -35.90 3.50
CA LYS A 105 -19.96 -36.71 2.37
C LYS A 105 -20.74 -37.90 2.91
N ASP A 106 -22.03 -37.92 2.59
CA ASP A 106 -22.99 -38.96 2.98
C ASP A 106 -23.01 -39.20 4.50
N THR A 107 -22.13 -40.06 5.00
CA THR A 107 -22.08 -40.51 6.38
C THR A 107 -20.79 -40.15 7.13
N ALA A 108 -19.83 -39.47 6.50
CA ALA A 108 -18.53 -39.21 7.12
C ALA A 108 -17.86 -37.90 6.66
N TRP A 109 -16.97 -37.41 7.51
CA TRP A 109 -16.02 -36.35 7.16
C TRP A 109 -14.88 -36.89 6.30
N VAL A 110 -14.69 -36.30 5.13
CA VAL A 110 -13.58 -36.62 4.22
C VAL A 110 -12.64 -35.42 4.17
N ASN A 111 -11.40 -35.58 4.65
CA ASN A 111 -10.38 -34.55 4.51
C ASN A 111 -9.89 -34.47 3.07
N LEU A 112 -10.09 -33.32 2.42
CA LEU A 112 -9.62 -33.08 1.06
C LEU A 112 -8.13 -32.71 1.01
N TYR A 113 -7.54 -32.31 2.14
CA TYR A 113 -6.10 -32.02 2.20
C TYR A 113 -5.32 -33.33 2.39
N PRO A 114 -4.43 -33.71 1.44
CA PRO A 114 -3.82 -35.04 1.41
C PRO A 114 -2.66 -35.20 2.40
N ARG A 115 -2.26 -34.13 3.11
CA ARG A 115 -1.11 -34.11 4.01
C ARG A 115 -1.57 -33.85 5.43
N LYS A 116 -0.71 -34.14 6.41
CA LYS A 116 -0.90 -33.73 7.81
C LYS A 116 0.06 -32.59 8.11
N LEU A 117 -0.45 -31.37 8.12
CA LEU A 117 0.32 -30.17 8.49
C LEU A 117 -0.34 -29.51 9.69
N TYR A 118 0.49 -29.13 10.66
CA TYR A 118 0.08 -28.52 11.93
C TYR A 118 1.00 -27.34 12.26
N GLY A 119 0.46 -26.28 12.85
CA GLY A 119 1.23 -25.23 13.52
C GLY A 119 1.66 -24.05 12.66
N TYR A 120 1.36 -24.04 11.35
CA TYR A 120 1.58 -22.85 10.52
C TYR A 120 0.47 -21.80 10.66
N ASN A 121 -0.79 -22.21 10.91
CA ASN A 121 -1.93 -21.30 10.87
C ASN A 121 -2.89 -21.45 12.06
N CYS A 122 -2.34 -21.40 13.26
CA CYS A 122 -3.10 -21.48 14.50
C CYS A 122 -3.98 -20.25 14.73
N SER A 123 -5.12 -20.48 15.36
CA SER A 123 -6.20 -19.52 15.61
C SER A 123 -6.71 -18.81 14.36
N SER A 124 -6.53 -19.39 13.18
CA SER A 124 -6.87 -18.74 11.91
C SER A 124 -8.37 -18.60 11.70
N LYS A 125 -8.76 -17.63 10.86
CA LYS A 125 -10.17 -17.42 10.49
C LYS A 125 -10.42 -17.98 9.10
N GLN A 126 -11.22 -19.04 8.98
CA GLN A 126 -11.70 -19.55 7.69
C GLN A 126 -12.99 -18.85 7.30
N PHE A 127 -13.17 -18.54 6.02
CA PHE A 127 -14.38 -17.87 5.50
C PHE A 127 -14.55 -18.15 4.00
N VAL A 128 -15.75 -17.86 3.49
CA VAL A 128 -16.11 -18.09 2.09
C VAL A 128 -16.42 -16.77 1.41
N ILE A 129 -15.78 -16.51 0.27
CA ILE A 129 -16.04 -15.34 -0.57
C ILE A 129 -16.04 -15.78 -2.03
N ASN A 130 -17.06 -15.35 -2.79
CA ASN A 130 -17.16 -15.60 -4.25
C ASN A 130 -16.95 -17.08 -4.61
N GLY A 131 -17.58 -17.98 -3.86
CA GLY A 131 -17.50 -19.43 -4.11
C GLY A 131 -16.13 -20.04 -3.79
N LYS A 132 -15.31 -19.42 -2.94
CA LYS A 132 -13.97 -19.90 -2.59
C LYS A 132 -13.74 -19.86 -1.09
N ILE A 133 -13.07 -20.89 -0.58
CA ILE A 133 -12.67 -20.98 0.82
C ILE A 133 -11.31 -20.29 0.99
N TYR A 134 -11.26 -19.39 1.96
CA TYR A 134 -10.07 -18.68 2.39
C TYR A 134 -9.77 -18.97 3.85
N SER A 135 -8.51 -18.79 4.24
CA SER A 135 -8.09 -18.76 5.63
C SER A 135 -7.14 -17.57 5.82
N MET A 136 -7.41 -16.76 6.84
CA MET A 136 -6.56 -15.65 7.25
C MET A 136 -5.74 -16.06 8.47
N GLY A 137 -4.43 -15.83 8.38
CA GLY A 137 -3.53 -16.32 9.40
C GLY A 137 -3.54 -15.58 10.73
N ARG A 138 -3.03 -16.28 11.75
CA ARG A 138 -2.69 -15.65 13.02
C ARG A 138 -1.29 -16.01 13.49
N TYR A 139 -1.12 -17.18 14.09
CA TYR A 139 0.17 -17.58 14.64
C TYR A 139 0.70 -18.83 13.94
N GLY A 140 2.00 -18.83 13.65
CA GLY A 140 2.69 -20.02 13.21
C GLY A 140 4.19 -19.86 13.16
N PHE A 141 4.89 -20.95 13.48
CA PHE A 141 6.37 -20.99 13.50
C PHE A 141 7.00 -19.78 14.21
N TYR A 142 6.57 -19.53 15.46
CA TYR A 142 7.15 -18.50 16.35
C TYR A 142 6.94 -17.04 15.92
N LYS A 143 5.97 -16.79 15.04
CA LYS A 143 5.61 -15.43 14.61
C LYS A 143 4.11 -15.28 14.39
N MET A 144 3.62 -14.06 14.53
CA MET A 144 2.30 -13.68 14.04
C MET A 144 2.38 -13.34 12.55
N HIS A 145 1.31 -13.57 11.81
CA HIS A 145 1.19 -13.21 10.39
C HIS A 145 -0.27 -13.00 10.02
N SER A 146 -0.51 -12.13 9.05
CA SER A 146 -1.84 -11.85 8.46
C SER A 146 -1.90 -12.31 7.01
N GLU A 147 -1.27 -13.45 6.72
CA GLU A 147 -1.25 -14.00 5.36
C GLU A 147 -2.63 -14.53 4.99
N LEU A 148 -3.04 -14.24 3.76
CA LEU A 148 -4.25 -14.80 3.18
C LEU A 148 -3.88 -16.03 2.35
N ILE A 149 -4.48 -17.17 2.67
CA ILE A 149 -4.37 -18.39 1.88
C ILE A 149 -5.74 -18.79 1.34
N GLN A 150 -5.76 -19.41 0.16
CA GLN A 150 -6.97 -19.87 -0.51
C GLN A 150 -6.88 -21.36 -0.81
N TRP A 151 -7.96 -22.09 -0.55
CA TRP A 151 -8.09 -23.49 -0.94
C TRP A 151 -8.20 -23.61 -2.47
N SER A 152 -7.43 -24.54 -3.06
CA SER A 152 -7.57 -24.96 -4.45
C SER A 152 -8.14 -26.38 -4.50
N PRO A 153 -9.44 -26.56 -4.83
CA PRO A 153 -10.03 -27.89 -4.99
C PRO A 153 -9.38 -28.69 -6.12
N ARG A 154 -8.90 -28.02 -7.19
CA ARG A 154 -8.20 -28.67 -8.30
C ARG A 154 -6.90 -29.34 -7.85
N ASP A 155 -6.17 -28.65 -6.97
CA ASP A 155 -4.82 -29.05 -6.61
C ASP A 155 -4.74 -29.66 -5.19
N ASN A 156 -5.88 -29.75 -4.49
CA ASN A 156 -6.01 -30.16 -3.09
C ASN A 156 -4.96 -29.54 -2.16
N ARG A 157 -4.72 -28.23 -2.32
CA ARG A 157 -3.73 -27.49 -1.53
C ARG A 157 -4.18 -26.08 -1.21
N TRP A 158 -3.62 -25.54 -0.14
CA TRP A 158 -3.69 -24.11 0.17
C TRP A 158 -2.62 -23.35 -0.61
N ASN A 159 -3.01 -22.26 -1.25
CA ASN A 159 -2.10 -21.36 -1.97
C ASN A 159 -2.11 -19.99 -1.30
N ILE A 160 -0.92 -19.40 -1.12
CA ILE A 160 -0.78 -18.01 -0.69
C ILE A 160 -1.43 -17.10 -1.74
N VAL A 161 -2.25 -16.17 -1.28
CA VAL A 161 -2.82 -15.10 -2.09
C VAL A 161 -1.90 -13.89 -1.95
N PRO A 162 -1.20 -13.47 -3.02
CA PRO A 162 -0.33 -12.31 -2.95
C PRO A 162 -1.13 -11.04 -2.65
N VAL A 163 -0.66 -10.27 -1.68
CA VAL A 163 -1.25 -8.99 -1.25
C VAL A 163 -0.16 -7.91 -1.16
N ILE A 164 -0.58 -6.66 -1.28
CA ILE A 164 0.22 -5.44 -1.21
C ILE A 164 0.18 -4.92 0.24
N ASN A 165 1.32 -4.44 0.74
CA ASN A 165 1.48 -3.87 2.09
C ASN A 165 1.10 -4.82 3.24
N LEU A 166 1.32 -6.14 3.09
CA LEU A 166 1.12 -7.11 4.17
C LEU A 166 1.82 -6.62 5.45
N PRO A 167 1.10 -6.43 6.57
CA PRO A 167 1.72 -6.01 7.82
C PRO A 167 2.65 -7.12 8.35
N ASP A 168 3.92 -6.77 8.56
CA ASP A 168 4.94 -7.71 8.96
C ASP A 168 4.78 -8.12 10.43
N HIS A 169 4.93 -9.42 10.69
CA HIS A 169 4.84 -10.02 12.02
C HIS A 169 3.56 -9.70 12.82
N TYR A 170 2.48 -9.30 12.16
CA TYR A 170 1.25 -8.82 12.80
C TYR A 170 0.09 -9.79 12.62
N SER A 171 -0.75 -9.88 13.65
CA SER A 171 -2.08 -10.48 13.55
C SER A 171 -3.03 -9.93 14.62
N SER A 172 -4.32 -10.17 14.43
CA SER A 172 -5.37 -9.88 15.42
C SER A 172 -6.32 -11.05 15.63
N ALA A 173 -6.89 -11.14 16.83
CA ALA A 173 -8.07 -11.97 17.11
C ALA A 173 -9.38 -11.34 16.60
N LEU A 174 -9.40 -10.01 16.45
CA LEU A 174 -10.58 -9.23 16.06
C LEU A 174 -10.64 -9.07 14.54
N LEU A 175 -11.02 -10.17 13.90
CA LEU A 175 -11.14 -10.26 12.45
C LEU A 175 -12.61 -10.29 12.02
N ALA A 176 -12.99 -9.38 11.13
CA ALA A 176 -14.33 -9.31 10.56
C ALA A 176 -14.30 -9.28 9.03
N GLN A 177 -15.33 -9.84 8.40
CA GLN A 177 -15.47 -9.84 6.95
C GLN A 177 -16.77 -9.14 6.54
N LYS A 178 -16.69 -8.14 5.66
CA LYS A 178 -17.88 -7.55 5.01
C LYS A 178 -17.66 -7.46 3.50
N GLY A 179 -18.38 -8.26 2.74
CA GLY A 179 -18.18 -8.37 1.30
C GLY A 179 -16.73 -8.71 0.97
N ASP A 180 -16.08 -7.86 0.17
CA ASP A 180 -14.68 -8.00 -0.24
C ASP A 180 -13.68 -7.29 0.71
N THR A 181 -14.09 -6.99 1.94
CA THR A 181 -13.23 -6.30 2.92
C THR A 181 -13.04 -7.18 4.15
N ILE A 182 -11.80 -7.27 4.61
CA ILE A 182 -11.45 -7.85 5.92
C ILE A 182 -10.96 -6.72 6.82
N ILE A 183 -11.54 -6.63 8.01
CA ILE A 183 -11.16 -5.67 9.05
C ILE A 183 -10.45 -6.44 10.15
N SER A 184 -9.25 -5.99 10.51
CA SER A 184 -8.42 -6.53 11.59
C SER A 184 -8.17 -5.42 12.59
N LEU A 185 -8.88 -5.41 13.71
CA LEU A 185 -8.74 -4.36 14.73
C LEU A 185 -7.76 -4.77 15.81
N PHE A 186 -6.98 -3.81 16.29
CA PHE A 186 -5.92 -4.00 17.26
C PHE A 186 -4.98 -5.14 16.88
N GLY A 187 -4.23 -5.70 17.82
CA GLY A 187 -3.50 -6.95 17.62
C GLY A 187 -2.12 -6.94 18.23
N THR A 188 -1.26 -7.80 17.71
CA THR A 188 0.08 -8.01 18.25
C THR A 188 1.06 -8.22 17.11
N TYR A 189 2.17 -7.50 17.20
CA TYR A 189 3.39 -7.80 16.48
C TYR A 189 4.20 -8.81 17.30
N LEU A 190 4.47 -9.99 16.75
CA LEU A 190 5.26 -11.03 17.42
C LEU A 190 6.18 -11.75 16.44
N ASN A 191 7.46 -11.81 16.78
CA ASN A 191 8.46 -12.68 16.16
C ASN A 191 9.52 -13.03 17.20
N GLU A 192 9.54 -14.28 17.65
CA GLU A 192 10.44 -14.73 18.73
C GLU A 192 11.90 -14.76 18.29
N SER A 193 12.19 -15.01 17.01
CA SER A 193 13.58 -14.99 16.51
C SER A 193 14.22 -13.61 16.57
N HIS A 194 13.40 -12.56 16.58
CA HIS A 194 13.85 -11.16 16.64
C HIS A 194 13.49 -10.50 17.99
N SER A 195 13.04 -11.28 18.99
CA SER A 195 12.54 -10.78 20.28
C SER A 195 11.50 -9.66 20.13
N LEU A 196 10.68 -9.73 19.08
CA LEU A 196 9.62 -8.76 18.82
C LEU A 196 8.36 -9.19 19.57
N LEU A 197 7.89 -8.33 20.47
CA LEU A 197 6.56 -8.41 21.06
C LEU A 197 6.05 -6.98 21.31
N ARG A 198 5.03 -6.56 20.57
CA ARG A 198 4.43 -5.22 20.70
C ARG A 198 2.95 -5.25 20.37
N GLU A 199 2.14 -4.52 21.11
CA GLU A 199 0.72 -4.34 20.79
C GLU A 199 0.52 -3.39 19.59
N GLU A 200 -0.52 -3.65 18.80
CA GLU A 200 -1.05 -2.74 17.79
C GLU A 200 -2.36 -2.14 18.33
N PRO A 201 -2.42 -0.83 18.65
CA PRO A 201 -3.62 -0.21 19.19
C PRO A 201 -4.64 0.19 18.12
N ASN A 202 -4.35 0.02 16.83
CA ASN A 202 -5.29 0.36 15.75
C ASN A 202 -5.69 -0.85 14.93
N GLY A 203 -4.81 -1.33 14.05
CA GLY A 203 -5.06 -2.44 13.14
C GLY A 203 -5.06 -2.06 11.66
N PHE A 204 -5.61 -2.93 10.83
CA PHE A 204 -5.52 -2.86 9.38
C PHE A 204 -6.81 -3.35 8.72
N MET A 205 -7.01 -2.93 7.47
CA MET A 205 -8.08 -3.39 6.60
C MET A 205 -7.49 -3.94 5.30
N LEU A 206 -7.92 -5.12 4.88
CA LEU A 206 -7.57 -5.71 3.60
C LEU A 206 -8.74 -5.51 2.62
N ASP A 207 -8.48 -4.79 1.53
CA ASP A 207 -9.35 -4.75 0.35
C ASP A 207 -9.01 -5.96 -0.53
N LEU A 208 -9.90 -6.96 -0.61
CA LEU A 208 -9.67 -8.20 -1.35
C LEU A 208 -9.70 -8.03 -2.87
N LYS A 209 -10.39 -6.99 -3.36
CA LYS A 209 -10.41 -6.66 -4.80
C LYS A 209 -9.06 -6.09 -5.23
N LYS A 210 -8.52 -5.15 -4.46
CA LYS A 210 -7.19 -4.56 -4.71
C LYS A 210 -6.05 -5.43 -4.19
N ARG A 211 -6.36 -6.38 -3.31
CA ARG A 211 -5.41 -7.17 -2.53
C ARG A 211 -4.42 -6.27 -1.81
N GLU A 212 -4.91 -5.19 -1.19
CA GLU A 212 -4.07 -4.20 -0.52
C GLU A 212 -4.50 -4.05 0.94
N TRP A 213 -3.52 -4.14 1.84
CA TRP A 213 -3.68 -3.76 3.22
C TRP A 213 -3.53 -2.25 3.39
N VAL A 214 -4.43 -1.68 4.18
CA VAL A 214 -4.47 -0.26 4.54
C VAL A 214 -4.52 -0.16 6.07
N SER A 215 -3.64 0.65 6.64
CA SER A 215 -3.65 0.90 8.09
C SER A 215 -4.93 1.60 8.53
N LEU A 216 -5.39 1.26 9.72
CA LEU A 216 -6.52 1.89 10.39
C LEU A 216 -6.03 2.80 11.51
N SER A 217 -6.92 3.69 11.96
CA SER A 217 -6.77 4.47 13.17
C SER A 217 -8.05 4.33 13.98
N VAL A 218 -7.92 3.83 15.20
CA VAL A 218 -9.06 3.64 16.10
C VAL A 218 -9.14 4.86 17.01
N LYS A 219 -10.31 5.50 17.05
CA LYS A 219 -10.60 6.62 17.97
C LYS A 219 -11.75 6.23 18.85
N SER A 220 -11.50 6.03 20.14
CA SER A 220 -12.50 5.64 21.12
C SER A 220 -12.29 6.35 22.44
N LYS A 221 -13.38 6.61 23.17
CA LYS A 221 -13.36 7.16 24.53
C LYS A 221 -13.24 6.08 25.63
N HIS A 222 -13.47 4.81 25.29
CA HIS A 222 -13.52 3.65 26.20
C HIS A 222 -12.60 2.49 25.80
N LEU A 223 -11.80 2.67 24.76
CA LEU A 223 -10.78 1.70 24.40
C LEU A 223 -9.46 2.46 24.52
N GLY A 224 -8.76 2.27 25.64
CA GLY A 224 -7.41 2.81 25.85
C GLY A 224 -6.40 2.35 24.81
N GLU A 225 -5.14 2.79 24.94
CA GLU A 225 -4.07 2.30 24.06
C GLU A 225 -3.80 0.81 24.32
N GLY A 226 -4.12 -0.01 23.31
CA GLY A 226 -3.86 -1.45 23.26
C GLY A 226 -5.13 -2.31 23.35
N PRO A 227 -5.14 -3.51 22.74
CA PRO A 227 -6.33 -4.37 22.64
C PRO A 227 -6.95 -4.79 23.98
N GLY A 228 -6.29 -4.58 25.12
CA GLY A 228 -6.55 -5.41 26.29
C GLY A 228 -6.37 -6.89 25.93
N GLN A 229 -6.56 -7.80 26.88
CA GLN A 229 -6.72 -9.20 26.49
C GLN A 229 -8.12 -9.34 25.89
N THR A 230 -8.25 -9.16 24.57
CA THR A 230 -9.47 -9.54 23.86
C THR A 230 -9.38 -11.03 23.52
N ASN A 231 -10.08 -11.86 24.28
CA ASN A 231 -10.01 -13.32 24.10
C ASN A 231 -11.01 -13.82 23.04
N GLU A 232 -12.11 -13.09 22.81
CA GLU A 232 -13.21 -13.55 21.97
C GLU A 232 -13.80 -12.43 21.13
N ALA A 233 -13.97 -12.72 19.84
CA ALA A 233 -14.59 -11.85 18.86
C ALA A 233 -15.46 -12.66 17.90
N PHE A 234 -16.59 -12.08 17.51
CA PHE A 234 -17.61 -12.69 16.67
C PHE A 234 -17.88 -11.80 15.47
N ASP A 235 -17.71 -12.37 14.28
CA ASP A 235 -18.01 -11.73 13.01
C ASP A 235 -19.42 -12.09 12.59
N LEU A 236 -20.34 -11.21 12.96
CA LEU A 236 -21.75 -11.22 12.59
C LEU A 236 -21.93 -10.51 11.25
N ASP A 237 -23.08 -10.57 10.58
CA ASP A 237 -23.23 -10.01 9.23
C ASP A 237 -22.95 -8.51 9.12
N ASP A 238 -23.39 -7.73 10.11
CA ASP A 238 -23.20 -6.27 10.16
C ASP A 238 -22.20 -5.82 11.21
N PHE A 239 -21.93 -6.64 12.21
CA PHE A 239 -21.11 -6.27 13.36
C PHE A 239 -19.90 -7.17 13.55
N LEU A 240 -18.79 -6.58 14.01
CA LEU A 240 -17.78 -7.31 14.76
C LEU A 240 -18.02 -7.06 16.24
N VAL A 241 -18.41 -8.10 16.97
CA VAL A 241 -18.68 -8.04 18.41
C VAL A 241 -17.49 -8.60 19.18
N PHE A 242 -17.05 -7.93 20.23
CA PHE A 242 -15.93 -8.40 21.05
C PHE A 242 -16.02 -7.94 22.49
N LYS A 243 -15.29 -8.64 23.36
CA LYS A 243 -15.12 -8.29 24.77
C LYS A 243 -13.77 -7.62 24.98
N HIS A 244 -13.75 -6.53 25.74
CA HIS A 244 -12.51 -5.84 26.13
C HIS A 244 -12.31 -5.96 27.64
N ILE A 245 -11.29 -6.71 28.06
CA ILE A 245 -11.12 -7.11 29.48
C ILE A 245 -10.45 -6.02 30.33
N LYS A 246 -9.69 -5.09 29.73
CA LYS A 246 -8.76 -4.18 30.44
C LYS A 246 -9.42 -3.16 31.37
N GLU A 247 -10.71 -2.85 31.18
CA GLU A 247 -11.35 -1.72 31.87
C GLU A 247 -12.42 -2.12 32.91
N ALA A 248 -12.58 -3.41 33.23
CA ALA A 248 -13.64 -3.91 34.11
C ALA A 248 -15.08 -3.51 33.68
N VAL A 249 -15.24 -2.97 32.48
CA VAL A 249 -16.53 -2.64 31.88
C VAL A 249 -17.15 -3.94 31.36
N SER A 250 -18.20 -4.40 32.02
CA SER A 250 -19.01 -5.54 31.56
C SER A 250 -19.93 -5.08 30.43
N GLY A 251 -19.71 -5.58 29.21
CA GLY A 251 -20.53 -5.23 28.05
C GLY A 251 -19.98 -5.73 26.73
N PHE A 252 -20.69 -5.44 25.65
CA PHE A 252 -20.30 -5.78 24.29
C PHE A 252 -19.75 -4.54 23.58
N PHE A 253 -18.51 -4.62 23.10
CA PHE A 253 -18.03 -3.68 22.09
C PHE A 253 -18.39 -4.18 20.72
N MET A 254 -18.79 -3.26 19.85
CA MET A 254 -19.30 -3.58 18.52
C MET A 254 -18.75 -2.60 17.51
N LEU A 255 -18.16 -3.10 16.43
CA LEU A 255 -17.89 -2.31 15.24
C LEU A 255 -18.99 -2.57 14.23
N ASP A 256 -19.73 -1.53 13.83
CA ASP A 256 -20.55 -1.59 12.62
C ASP A 256 -19.61 -1.62 11.40
N LYS A 257 -19.64 -2.72 10.65
CA LYS A 257 -18.73 -2.96 9.52
C LYS A 257 -18.98 -2.07 8.32
N LYS A 258 -20.16 -1.46 8.22
CA LYS A 258 -20.54 -0.53 7.13
C LYS A 258 -20.12 0.89 7.46
N SER A 259 -20.47 1.38 8.65
CA SER A 259 -20.17 2.76 9.04
C SER A 259 -18.79 2.94 9.67
N LEU A 260 -18.17 1.84 10.13
CA LEU A 260 -16.96 1.81 10.93
C LEU A 260 -17.10 2.56 12.27
N ASN A 261 -18.33 2.75 12.74
CA ASN A 261 -18.59 3.30 14.06
C ASN A 261 -18.42 2.23 15.13
N LEU A 262 -17.87 2.62 16.26
CA LEU A 262 -17.75 1.79 17.45
C LEU A 262 -18.87 2.12 18.42
N TYR A 263 -19.51 1.07 18.88
CA TYR A 263 -20.58 1.10 19.85
C TYR A 263 -20.22 0.27 21.08
N PHE A 264 -20.83 0.62 22.20
CA PHE A 264 -20.81 -0.15 23.42
C PHE A 264 -22.25 -0.45 23.85
N TRP A 265 -22.52 -1.71 24.16
CA TRP A 265 -23.79 -2.14 24.71
C TRP A 265 -23.57 -2.61 26.15
N ASN A 266 -24.12 -1.86 27.09
CA ASN A 266 -24.05 -2.14 28.53
C ASN A 266 -25.02 -3.26 28.94
N LYS A 267 -24.90 -4.42 28.30
CA LYS A 267 -25.55 -5.66 28.73
C LYS A 267 -24.53 -6.57 29.42
N PRO A 268 -24.93 -7.30 30.48
CA PRO A 268 -24.07 -8.31 31.06
C PRO A 268 -23.50 -9.22 29.99
N ASN A 269 -22.16 -9.24 29.89
CA ASN A 269 -21.45 -10.01 28.89
C ASN A 269 -20.80 -11.22 29.56
N THR A 270 -21.47 -12.36 29.43
CA THR A 270 -21.02 -13.66 29.93
C THR A 270 -20.18 -14.44 28.92
N LEU A 271 -19.76 -13.80 27.81
CA LEU A 271 -18.76 -14.35 26.90
C LEU A 271 -17.49 -14.69 27.70
N GLY A 272 -17.09 -15.94 27.58
CA GLY A 272 -16.11 -16.63 28.38
C GLY A 272 -16.03 -18.08 27.90
N GLN A 273 -15.55 -18.99 28.74
CA GLN A 273 -15.48 -20.40 28.35
C GLN A 273 -16.89 -20.92 28.04
N SER A 274 -17.10 -21.33 26.79
CA SER A 274 -18.34 -21.91 26.29
C SER A 274 -18.00 -23.15 25.47
N PRO A 275 -18.79 -24.25 25.56
CA PRO A 275 -18.56 -25.42 24.71
C PRO A 275 -18.77 -25.12 23.22
N PHE A 276 -19.56 -24.08 22.89
CA PHE A 276 -19.78 -23.65 21.51
C PHE A 276 -20.17 -22.18 21.39
N PHE A 277 -19.94 -21.63 20.20
CA PHE A 277 -20.50 -20.38 19.73
C PHE A 277 -21.06 -20.60 18.34
N PHE A 278 -22.33 -20.27 18.16
CA PHE A 278 -23.02 -20.31 16.88
C PHE A 278 -23.44 -18.90 16.49
N ASN A 279 -23.13 -18.47 15.27
CA ASN A 279 -23.63 -17.21 14.75
C ASN A 279 -24.22 -17.36 13.35
N SER A 280 -25.36 -16.73 13.12
CA SER A 280 -26.04 -16.65 11.82
C SER A 280 -26.71 -15.28 11.70
N GLY A 281 -26.40 -14.53 10.65
CA GLY A 281 -26.81 -13.13 10.58
C GLY A 281 -26.18 -12.30 11.71
N ASN A 282 -27.02 -11.52 12.40
CA ASN A 282 -26.66 -10.76 13.60
C ASN A 282 -27.07 -11.46 14.90
N LEU A 283 -27.40 -12.76 14.86
CA LEU A 283 -27.68 -13.58 16.02
C LEU A 283 -26.41 -14.31 16.49
N LEU A 284 -26.13 -14.23 17.78
CA LEU A 284 -25.12 -15.02 18.48
C LEU A 284 -25.81 -15.93 19.50
N ILE A 285 -25.51 -17.23 19.44
CA ILE A 285 -25.99 -18.25 20.36
C ILE A 285 -24.77 -18.91 21.00
N TYR A 286 -24.78 -19.05 22.32
CA TYR A 286 -23.71 -19.72 23.07
C TYR A 286 -24.28 -20.29 24.37
N GLN A 287 -23.49 -21.09 25.07
CA GLN A 287 -23.89 -21.62 26.37
C GLN A 287 -22.92 -21.16 27.46
N GLU A 288 -23.45 -20.67 28.57
CA GLU A 288 -22.66 -20.45 29.77
C GLU A 288 -22.40 -21.80 30.46
N ILE A 289 -21.18 -22.06 30.91
CA ILE A 289 -20.84 -23.33 31.60
C ILE A 289 -21.79 -23.55 32.79
N LYS A 290 -22.48 -24.70 32.80
CA LYS A 290 -23.50 -25.10 33.80
C LYS A 290 -24.78 -24.25 33.83
N SER A 291 -25.08 -23.53 32.75
CA SER A 291 -26.28 -22.70 32.63
C SER A 291 -26.98 -22.96 31.29
N GLU A 292 -28.04 -22.21 31.03
CA GLU A 292 -28.87 -22.32 29.83
C GLU A 292 -28.18 -21.74 28.59
N ILE A 293 -28.70 -22.09 27.41
CA ILE A 293 -28.31 -21.49 26.15
C ILE A 293 -28.73 -20.02 26.12
N VAL A 294 -27.77 -19.14 25.84
CA VAL A 294 -27.96 -17.70 25.70
C VAL A 294 -28.08 -17.34 24.22
N GLN A 295 -29.05 -16.49 23.90
CA GLN A 295 -29.24 -15.94 22.56
C GLN A 295 -29.21 -14.41 22.61
N VAL A 296 -28.36 -13.82 21.78
CA VAL A 296 -28.21 -12.36 21.67
C VAL A 296 -28.38 -11.95 20.22
N ASN A 297 -29.48 -11.25 19.93
CA ASN A 297 -29.73 -10.68 18.61
C ASN A 297 -29.30 -9.21 18.58
N PHE A 298 -28.25 -8.91 17.82
CA PHE A 298 -27.67 -7.56 17.71
C PHE A 298 -28.45 -6.63 16.76
N ASP A 299 -29.51 -7.12 16.12
CA ASP A 299 -30.48 -6.24 15.47
C ASP A 299 -31.48 -5.63 16.45
N GLN A 300 -31.64 -6.25 17.63
CA GLN A 300 -32.48 -5.76 18.71
C GLN A 300 -31.66 -4.91 19.69
N GLY A 301 -32.28 -3.91 20.32
CA GLY A 301 -31.60 -3.07 21.31
C GLY A 301 -30.63 -2.04 20.73
N ARG A 302 -30.72 -1.74 19.42
CA ARG A 302 -29.87 -0.72 18.76
C ARG A 302 -30.00 0.66 19.41
N GLU A 303 -31.15 0.95 19.99
CA GLU A 303 -31.44 2.14 20.78
C GLU A 303 -30.65 2.24 22.10
N GLU A 304 -30.18 1.10 22.64
CA GLU A 304 -29.34 1.01 23.84
C GLU A 304 -27.85 1.12 23.50
N PHE A 305 -27.48 1.12 22.22
CA PHE A 305 -26.09 1.16 21.79
C PHE A 305 -25.53 2.56 21.97
N GLU A 306 -24.55 2.68 22.87
CA GLU A 306 -23.84 3.93 23.07
C GLU A 306 -22.76 4.08 21.99
N ALA A 307 -22.73 5.21 21.29
CA ALA A 307 -21.61 5.53 20.40
C ALA A 307 -20.37 5.88 21.23
N VAL A 308 -19.28 5.13 21.02
CA VAL A 308 -18.05 5.26 21.83
C VAL A 308 -16.84 5.61 20.99
N GLY A 309 -16.93 5.51 19.67
CA GLY A 309 -15.81 5.82 18.80
C GLY A 309 -16.08 5.56 17.33
N GLN A 310 -15.00 5.59 16.56
CA GLN A 310 -14.99 5.29 15.13
C GLN A 310 -13.62 4.78 14.69
N VAL A 311 -13.61 3.98 13.63
CA VAL A 311 -12.42 3.51 12.95
C VAL A 311 -12.26 4.26 11.64
N LEU A 312 -11.08 4.83 11.45
CA LEU A 312 -10.74 5.63 10.27
C LEU A 312 -9.67 4.94 9.46
N LEU A 313 -9.72 5.09 8.14
CA LEU A 313 -8.58 4.75 7.30
C LEU A 313 -7.43 5.71 7.63
N ALA A 314 -6.30 5.18 8.07
CA ALA A 314 -5.10 5.99 8.28
C ALA A 314 -4.65 6.47 6.89
N GLY A 315 -4.91 7.75 6.59
CA GLY A 315 -4.61 8.31 5.28
C GLY A 315 -3.14 8.11 4.92
N LYS A 316 -2.85 7.80 3.65
CA LYS A 316 -1.52 7.93 3.03
C LYS A 316 -1.09 9.41 2.98
N ARG A 317 -1.10 10.12 4.11
CA ARG A 317 -0.67 11.51 4.20
C ARG A 317 0.82 11.55 4.48
N LYS A 318 1.60 11.81 3.42
CA LYS A 318 2.62 12.88 3.36
C LYS A 318 3.61 12.73 2.20
N LYS A 319 3.71 11.58 1.51
CA LYS A 319 4.66 11.46 0.40
C LYS A 319 4.35 12.39 -0.79
N MET A 320 3.06 12.62 -1.10
CA MET A 320 2.68 13.51 -2.21
C MET A 320 2.82 15.01 -1.86
N LEU A 321 2.63 15.39 -0.59
CA LEU A 321 2.82 16.76 -0.11
C LEU A 321 4.31 17.17 -0.13
N PHE A 322 5.21 16.25 0.23
CA PHE A 322 6.66 16.47 0.12
C PHE A 322 7.15 16.50 -1.34
N ALA A 323 6.56 15.70 -2.23
CA ALA A 323 6.87 15.76 -3.66
C ALA A 323 6.46 17.11 -4.28
N GLY A 324 5.27 17.62 -3.95
CA GLY A 324 4.82 18.94 -4.40
C GLY A 324 5.68 20.09 -3.85
N LEU A 325 6.07 20.01 -2.57
CA LEU A 325 6.95 20.99 -1.94
C LEU A 325 8.37 20.97 -2.57
N GLY A 326 8.88 19.77 -2.88
CA GLY A 326 10.18 19.59 -3.54
C GLY A 326 10.21 20.21 -4.95
N VAL A 327 9.13 20.03 -5.73
CA VAL A 327 9.00 20.66 -7.05
C VAL A 327 8.94 22.19 -6.93
N LEU A 328 8.18 22.72 -5.96
CA LEU A 328 8.09 24.16 -5.74
C LEU A 328 9.43 24.78 -5.32
N VAL A 329 10.18 24.11 -4.44
CA VAL A 329 11.54 24.53 -4.05
C VAL A 329 12.50 24.48 -5.24
N ALA A 330 12.44 23.44 -6.07
CA ALA A 330 13.25 23.36 -7.30
C ALA A 330 12.94 24.49 -8.28
N PHE A 331 11.66 24.84 -8.46
CA PHE A 331 11.24 25.98 -9.29
C PHE A 331 11.73 27.32 -8.71
N LEU A 332 11.64 27.53 -7.40
CA LEU A 332 12.16 28.73 -6.73
C LEU A 332 13.67 28.86 -6.89
N LEU A 333 14.42 27.76 -6.71
CA LEU A 333 15.86 27.74 -6.94
C LEU A 333 16.21 28.04 -8.39
N ALA A 334 15.50 27.46 -9.36
CA ALA A 334 15.69 27.75 -10.78
C ALA A 334 15.41 29.23 -11.11
N ALA A 335 14.35 29.81 -10.53
CA ALA A 335 14.03 31.23 -10.70
C ALA A 335 15.10 32.14 -10.09
N ILE A 336 15.62 31.82 -8.90
CA ILE A 336 16.71 32.56 -8.25
C ILE A 336 17.99 32.49 -9.12
N ILE A 337 18.36 31.30 -9.60
CA ILE A 337 19.51 31.10 -10.49
C ILE A 337 19.34 31.91 -11.78
N TYR A 338 18.13 31.90 -12.37
CA TYR A 338 17.82 32.66 -13.57
C TYR A 338 17.94 34.18 -13.35
N ILE A 339 17.37 34.70 -12.24
CA ILE A 339 17.48 36.12 -11.87
C ILE A 339 18.94 36.51 -11.62
N TYR A 340 19.71 35.66 -10.94
CA TYR A 340 21.12 35.92 -10.66
C TYR A 340 21.94 35.94 -11.96
N ARG A 341 21.74 34.98 -12.86
CA ARG A 341 22.38 34.96 -14.19
C ARG A 341 22.01 36.20 -15.01
N LYS A 342 20.75 36.65 -14.97
CA LYS A 342 20.29 37.86 -15.66
C LYS A 342 20.92 39.13 -15.07
N LYS A 343 21.04 39.23 -13.74
CA LYS A 343 21.74 40.35 -13.07
C LYS A 343 23.24 40.38 -13.35
N VAL A 344 23.89 39.21 -13.38
CA VAL A 344 25.32 39.10 -13.71
C VAL A 344 25.55 39.46 -15.19
N SER A 345 24.71 38.98 -16.12
CA SER A 345 24.83 39.32 -17.55
C SER A 345 24.71 40.83 -17.83
N HIS A 346 23.86 41.57 -17.11
CA HIS A 346 23.80 43.03 -17.21
C HIS A 346 25.00 43.76 -16.58
N LYS A 347 25.67 43.15 -15.59
CA LYS A 347 26.85 43.74 -14.95
C LYS A 347 28.15 43.52 -15.74
N TYR A 348 28.17 42.55 -16.65
CA TYR A 348 29.33 42.25 -17.51
C TYR A 348 29.35 43.01 -18.85
N LEU A 349 28.28 43.75 -19.21
CA LEU A 349 28.25 44.58 -20.43
C LEU A 349 28.69 46.05 -20.20
N ASN A 350 28.83 46.50 -18.95
CA ASN A 350 29.22 47.89 -18.60
C ASN A 350 30.52 47.98 -17.78
N GLY A 351 31.39 46.97 -17.86
CA GLY A 351 32.61 46.88 -17.07
C GLY A 351 33.88 46.77 -17.92
N GLN A 352 34.11 47.68 -18.87
CA GLN A 352 35.46 47.88 -19.41
C GLN A 352 36.26 48.68 -18.37
N ASN A 353 37.04 47.97 -17.55
CA ASN A 353 38.20 48.54 -16.87
C ASN A 353 39.29 48.84 -17.92
N GLY A 354 39.08 49.92 -18.69
CA GLY A 354 40.15 50.66 -19.35
C GLY A 354 40.82 51.56 -18.31
N LEU A 355 42.13 51.68 -18.37
CA LEU A 355 42.83 52.69 -17.57
C LEU A 355 42.33 54.08 -17.97
N ASP A 356 42.31 54.99 -16.99
CA ASP A 356 42.08 56.42 -17.18
C ASP A 356 42.88 56.93 -18.41
N PRO A 357 42.23 57.53 -19.43
CA PRO A 357 42.92 58.03 -20.63
C PRO A 357 44.12 58.92 -20.31
N ASP A 358 44.02 59.73 -19.25
CA ASP A 358 45.11 60.61 -18.81
C ASP A 358 46.33 59.82 -18.29
N ALA A 359 46.12 58.61 -17.77
CA ALA A 359 47.20 57.74 -17.33
C ALA A 359 47.94 57.10 -18.50
N ILE A 360 47.24 56.75 -19.59
CA ILE A 360 47.85 56.24 -20.82
C ILE A 360 48.65 57.34 -21.52
N ASP A 361 48.09 58.56 -21.62
CA ASP A 361 48.77 59.67 -22.27
C ASP A 361 50.05 60.09 -21.50
N ARG A 362 50.06 59.98 -20.15
CA ARG A 362 51.28 60.13 -19.34
C ARG A 362 52.33 59.04 -19.60
N LEU A 363 51.91 57.80 -19.83
CA LEU A 363 52.83 56.70 -20.15
C LEU A 363 53.43 56.88 -21.55
N ILE A 364 52.63 57.29 -22.53
CA ILE A 364 53.10 57.64 -23.88
C ILE A 364 54.21 58.69 -23.79
N ALA A 365 53.99 59.79 -23.09
CA ALA A 365 55.01 60.83 -22.92
C ALA A 365 56.31 60.31 -22.29
N ARG A 366 56.23 59.35 -21.34
CA ARG A 366 57.43 58.72 -20.75
C ARG A 366 58.18 57.85 -21.78
N PHE A 367 57.47 57.14 -22.65
CA PHE A 367 58.09 56.32 -23.69
C PHE A 367 58.67 57.17 -24.84
N GLU A 368 58.02 58.27 -25.23
CA GLU A 368 58.54 59.18 -26.26
C GLU A 368 59.92 59.75 -25.89
N THR A 369 60.17 60.03 -24.60
CA THR A 369 61.51 60.48 -24.13
C THR A 369 62.61 59.42 -24.28
N ARG A 370 62.25 58.20 -24.67
CA ARG A 370 63.13 57.02 -24.78
C ARG A 370 63.04 56.37 -26.17
N SER A 371 62.51 57.06 -27.18
CA SER A 371 62.51 56.57 -28.57
C SER A 371 63.93 56.19 -29.02
N GLY A 372 64.04 55.06 -29.72
CA GLY A 372 65.30 54.45 -30.15
C GLY A 372 65.98 53.54 -29.12
N THR A 373 65.43 53.38 -27.91
CA THR A 373 66.01 52.50 -26.88
C THR A 373 65.41 51.09 -26.90
N ILE A 374 66.24 50.11 -26.52
CA ILE A 374 65.83 48.73 -26.30
C ILE A 374 65.76 48.51 -24.80
N LEU A 375 64.61 48.02 -24.31
CA LEU A 375 64.34 47.78 -22.90
C LEU A 375 64.19 46.29 -22.61
N GLN A 376 64.77 45.84 -21.50
CA GLN A 376 64.52 44.51 -20.95
C GLN A 376 63.17 44.47 -20.22
N VAL A 377 62.66 43.25 -19.98
CA VAL A 377 61.37 43.01 -19.32
C VAL A 377 61.24 43.76 -17.99
N ASP A 378 62.29 43.74 -17.17
CA ASP A 378 62.27 44.35 -15.83
C ASP A 378 62.27 45.89 -15.91
N GLU A 379 62.99 46.46 -16.87
CA GLU A 379 63.02 47.91 -17.11
C GLU A 379 61.68 48.42 -17.63
N LEU A 380 61.04 47.65 -18.52
CA LEU A 380 59.72 47.96 -19.01
C LEU A 380 58.66 47.89 -17.89
N ASP A 381 58.77 46.90 -16.99
CA ASP A 381 57.87 46.77 -15.84
C ASP A 381 57.97 47.95 -14.87
N ILE A 382 59.15 48.56 -14.75
CA ILE A 382 59.33 49.78 -13.94
C ILE A 382 58.63 50.96 -14.61
N ILE A 383 58.76 51.14 -15.92
CA ILE A 383 58.14 52.27 -16.64
C ILE A 383 56.61 52.14 -16.62
N LEU A 384 56.10 50.92 -16.78
CA LEU A 384 54.67 50.59 -16.71
C LEU A 384 54.11 50.58 -15.29
N ASP A 385 54.94 50.81 -14.27
CA ASP A 385 54.58 50.79 -12.85
C ASP A 385 53.90 49.49 -12.41
N ILE A 386 54.45 48.35 -12.87
CA ILE A 386 53.96 47.00 -12.55
C ILE A 386 55.02 46.10 -11.88
N SER A 387 56.24 46.60 -11.68
CA SER A 387 57.34 45.85 -11.05
C SER A 387 57.01 45.33 -9.65
N HIS A 388 56.23 46.09 -8.88
CA HIS A 388 55.81 45.78 -7.50
C HIS A 388 54.82 44.60 -7.39
N LEU A 389 54.23 44.14 -8.49
CA LEU A 389 53.25 43.05 -8.46
C LEU A 389 53.95 41.71 -8.15
N PRO A 390 53.44 40.88 -7.23
CA PRO A 390 54.15 39.68 -6.78
C PRO A 390 54.01 38.49 -7.75
N ASN A 391 52.91 38.38 -8.50
CA ASN A 391 52.64 37.23 -9.36
C ASN A 391 53.19 37.45 -10.80
N PRO A 392 54.10 36.59 -11.30
CA PRO A 392 54.72 36.75 -12.61
C PRO A 392 53.74 36.55 -13.79
N ASP A 393 52.77 35.65 -13.68
CA ASP A 393 51.74 35.46 -14.72
C ASP A 393 50.81 36.66 -14.80
N TYR A 394 50.46 37.24 -13.65
CA TYR A 394 49.65 38.45 -13.60
C TYR A 394 50.41 39.66 -14.19
N LYS A 395 51.71 39.80 -13.90
CA LYS A 395 52.58 40.81 -14.52
C LYS A 395 52.62 40.69 -16.04
N ARG A 396 52.78 39.47 -16.56
CA ARG A 396 52.79 39.21 -18.00
C ARG A 396 51.49 39.62 -18.69
N VAL A 397 50.34 39.26 -18.11
CA VAL A 397 49.02 39.62 -18.66
C VAL A 397 48.82 41.13 -18.62
N ARG A 398 49.16 41.78 -17.50
CA ARG A 398 48.97 43.22 -17.32
C ARG A 398 49.89 44.04 -18.22
N ARG A 399 51.15 43.63 -18.38
CA ARG A 399 52.11 44.21 -19.34
C ARG A 399 51.58 44.16 -20.77
N SER A 400 51.10 42.99 -21.21
CA SER A 400 50.60 42.86 -22.57
C SER A 400 49.37 43.73 -22.81
N LYS A 401 48.49 43.87 -21.82
CA LYS A 401 47.33 44.76 -21.92
C LYS A 401 47.76 46.22 -22.01
N LEU A 402 48.67 46.68 -21.14
CA LEU A 402 49.19 48.04 -21.15
C LEU A 402 49.88 48.41 -22.46
N ILE A 403 50.73 47.52 -22.98
CA ILE A 403 51.37 47.73 -24.30
C ILE A 403 50.32 47.88 -25.39
N ASN A 404 49.28 47.04 -25.39
CA ASN A 404 48.23 47.10 -26.40
C ASN A 404 47.43 48.40 -26.29
N ASP A 405 47.10 48.85 -25.08
CA ASP A 405 46.36 50.09 -24.84
C ASP A 405 47.20 51.31 -25.29
N ILE A 406 48.50 51.34 -24.95
CA ILE A 406 49.46 52.37 -25.36
C ILE A 406 49.63 52.38 -26.89
N ASN A 407 49.92 51.24 -27.51
CA ASN A 407 50.12 51.16 -28.96
C ASN A 407 48.85 51.52 -29.72
N SER A 408 47.67 51.09 -29.26
CA SER A 408 46.40 51.43 -29.89
C SER A 408 46.14 52.94 -29.86
N ARG A 409 46.38 53.56 -28.71
CA ARG A 409 46.24 55.02 -28.51
C ARG A 409 47.26 55.79 -29.36
N PHE A 410 48.52 55.40 -29.32
CA PHE A 410 49.60 56.07 -30.07
C PHE A 410 49.41 55.90 -31.59
N LYS A 411 49.00 54.71 -32.06
CA LYS A 411 48.71 54.45 -33.47
C LYS A 411 47.53 55.27 -33.99
N ALA A 412 46.52 55.50 -33.16
CA ALA A 412 45.42 56.39 -33.53
C ALA A 412 45.86 57.86 -33.72
N LEU A 413 46.93 58.29 -33.03
CA LEU A 413 47.44 59.67 -33.09
C LEU A 413 48.56 59.84 -34.14
N HIS A 414 49.45 58.87 -34.28
CA HIS A 414 50.70 58.98 -35.04
C HIS A 414 50.84 57.94 -36.17
N GLY A 415 49.86 57.05 -36.35
CA GLY A 415 49.82 56.08 -37.45
C GLY A 415 50.72 54.85 -37.29
N GLN A 416 51.54 54.77 -36.24
CA GLN A 416 52.45 53.65 -35.94
C GLN A 416 52.38 53.21 -34.47
N GLU A 417 52.94 52.05 -34.15
CA GLU A 417 53.02 51.54 -32.77
C GLU A 417 54.24 52.10 -32.04
N LEU A 418 54.11 52.43 -30.76
CA LEU A 418 55.18 53.02 -29.95
C LEU A 418 56.15 51.96 -29.40
N ILE A 419 55.65 50.78 -29.07
CA ILE A 419 56.41 49.71 -28.40
C ILE A 419 56.39 48.45 -29.27
N GLY A 420 57.52 48.11 -29.87
CA GLY A 420 57.77 46.85 -30.57
C GLY A 420 58.28 45.75 -29.64
N ARG A 421 58.13 44.49 -30.06
CA ARG A 421 58.70 43.32 -29.38
C ARG A 421 59.66 42.59 -30.30
N GLN A 422 60.87 42.30 -29.82
CA GLN A 422 61.86 41.49 -30.52
C GLN A 422 62.48 40.45 -29.58
N ARG A 423 63.13 39.43 -30.13
CA ARG A 423 63.91 38.48 -29.33
C ARG A 423 65.34 38.99 -29.23
N SER A 424 65.96 38.84 -28.06
CA SER A 424 67.37 39.23 -27.88
C SER A 424 68.27 38.46 -28.84
N GLU A 425 69.26 39.15 -29.42
CA GLU A 425 70.28 38.50 -30.27
C GLU A 425 71.22 37.60 -29.44
N SER A 426 71.44 37.98 -28.17
CA SER A 426 72.32 37.25 -27.24
C SER A 426 71.69 35.96 -26.69
N ASP A 427 70.39 35.98 -26.38
CA ASP A 427 69.60 34.82 -25.98
C ASP A 427 68.19 34.89 -26.58
N LYS A 428 67.93 34.02 -27.57
CA LYS A 428 66.64 33.94 -28.26
C LYS A 428 65.46 33.54 -27.35
N ARG A 429 65.71 33.16 -26.09
CA ARG A 429 64.69 32.89 -25.07
C ARG A 429 64.19 34.15 -24.36
N LEU A 430 64.93 35.26 -24.43
CA LEU A 430 64.59 36.53 -23.80
C LEU A 430 63.89 37.46 -24.80
N MET A 431 62.93 38.24 -24.29
CA MET A 431 62.18 39.23 -25.05
C MET A 431 62.67 40.63 -24.70
N GLU A 432 62.92 41.42 -25.73
CA GLU A 432 63.32 42.82 -25.65
C GLU A 432 62.24 43.71 -26.29
N TYR A 433 62.12 44.93 -25.79
CA TYR A 433 61.10 45.87 -26.25
C TYR A 433 61.76 47.10 -26.86
N LEU A 434 61.52 47.33 -28.14
CA LEU A 434 62.03 48.48 -28.87
C LEU A 434 61.02 49.62 -28.78
N ILE A 435 61.46 50.80 -28.39
CA ILE A 435 60.61 51.99 -28.39
C ILE A 435 60.86 52.77 -29.68
N PHE A 436 59.81 52.94 -30.50
CA PHE A 436 59.90 53.62 -31.79
C PHE A 436 59.74 55.12 -31.68
#